data_AF-A0A822H086-F1
#
_entry.id   AF-A0A822H086-F1
#
_cell.length_a   1.000
_cell.length_b   1.000
_cell.length_c   1.000
_cell.angle_alpha   90.00
_cell.angle_beta   90.00
_cell.angle_gamma   90.00
#
_symmetry.space_group_name_H-M   'P 1'
#
loop_
_entity.id
_entity.type
_entity.pdbx_description
1 polymer ?
#
loop_
_entity_poly.entity_id
_entity_poly.type
_entity_poly.pdbx_seq_one_letter_code
_entity_poly.pdbx_strand_id
1 'polypeptide(L)'
;MAQVKMTICSLESMRNDDEFNRIWNETMNICAANDIDEPAEQRRRKVPARLGGGDIVSTTLSAKDNYRINSFYAVLDLIITSIKERFNENSL
;
A
#
# COMPACT_ATOMS: atom_id res chain seq x y z
N MET A 1 8.02 24.46 9.44
CA MET A 1 8.64 24.03 8.17
C MET A 1 9.66 22.90 8.35
N ALA A 2 10.64 22.99 9.27
CA ALA A 2 11.67 21.95 9.44
C ALA A 2 11.10 20.55 9.80
N GLN A 3 10.14 20.47 10.72
CA GLN A 3 9.50 19.20 11.12
C GLN A 3 8.73 18.53 9.97
N VAL A 4 8.08 19.32 9.09
CA VAL A 4 7.36 18.80 7.91
C VAL A 4 8.35 18.14 6.94
N LYS A 5 9.47 18.80 6.65
CA LYS A 5 10.54 18.25 5.81
C LYS A 5 11.11 16.96 6.40
N MET A 6 11.39 16.93 7.70
CA MET A 6 11.86 15.71 8.38
C MET A 6 10.86 14.56 8.30
N THR A 7 9.57 14.85 8.45
CA THR A 7 8.50 13.85 8.35
C THR A 7 8.42 13.28 6.93
N ILE A 8 8.49 14.13 5.90
CA ILE A 8 8.52 13.71 4.50
C ILE A 8 9.73 12.80 4.25
N CYS A 9 10.93 13.22 4.66
CA CYS A 9 12.14 12.40 4.47
C CYS A 9 12.04 11.05 5.17
N SER A 10 11.45 11.00 6.37
CA SER A 10 11.24 9.75 7.09
C SER A 10 10.28 8.83 6.34
N LEU A 11 9.16 9.34 5.83
CA LEU A 11 8.20 8.55 5.07
C LEU A 11 8.77 8.08 3.73
N GLU A 12 9.55 8.93 3.05
CA GLU A 12 10.26 8.57 1.83
C GLU A 12 11.30 7.47 2.09
N SER A 13 12.02 7.53 3.22
CA SER A 13 12.98 6.48 3.59
C SER A 13 12.31 5.13 3.88
N MET A 14 11.04 5.13 4.32
CA MET A 14 10.28 3.89 4.54
C MET A 14 9.83 3.21 3.24
N ARG A 15 9.84 3.92 2.12
CA ARG A 15 9.34 3.43 0.83
C ARG A 15 10.37 2.52 0.12
N ASN A 16 10.70 1.40 0.76
CA ASN A 16 11.62 0.41 0.23
C ASN A 16 11.15 -1.02 0.58
N ASP A 17 11.76 -2.01 -0.08
CA ASP A 17 11.36 -3.41 0.07
C ASP A 17 11.71 -3.99 1.46
N ASP A 18 12.78 -3.51 2.11
CA ASP A 18 13.21 -4.00 3.42
C ASP A 18 12.21 -3.61 4.51
N GLU A 19 11.77 -2.35 4.54
CA GLU A 19 10.73 -1.90 5.48
C GLU A 19 9.39 -2.58 5.21
N PHE A 20 9.02 -2.78 3.94
CA PHE A 20 7.84 -3.56 3.60
C PHE A 20 7.95 -5.01 4.13
N ASN A 21 9.09 -5.66 3.90
CA ASN A 21 9.31 -7.03 4.35
C ASN A 21 9.28 -7.14 5.88
N ARG A 22 9.83 -6.14 6.59
CA ARG A 22 9.76 -6.07 8.05
C ARG A 22 8.32 -6.05 8.55
N ILE A 23 7.50 -5.13 8.02
CA ILE A 23 6.08 -4.99 8.39
C ILE A 23 5.28 -6.23 7.99
N TRP A 24 5.53 -6.78 6.81
CA TRP A 24 4.88 -7.99 6.34
C TRP A 24 5.14 -9.17 7.28
N ASN A 25 6.41 -9.40 7.66
CA ASN A 25 6.79 -10.49 8.55
C ASN A 25 6.18 -10.30 9.95
N GLU A 26 6.19 -9.07 10.47
CA GLU A 26 5.52 -8.75 11.74
C GLU A 26 4.00 -9.01 11.67
N THR A 27 3.37 -8.68 10.55
CA THR A 27 1.95 -8.97 10.31
C THR A 27 1.69 -10.48 10.28
N MET A 28 2.51 -11.28 9.59
CA MET A 28 2.38 -12.75 9.60
C MET A 28 2.52 -13.32 11.01
N ASN A 29 3.48 -12.81 11.80
CA ASN A 29 3.67 -13.24 13.19
C ASN A 29 2.44 -12.93 14.05
N ILE A 30 1.82 -11.76 13.87
CA ILE A 30 0.58 -11.39 14.55
C ILE A 30 -0.56 -12.30 14.12
N CYS A 31 -0.72 -12.57 12.82
CA CYS A 31 -1.74 -13.48 12.31
C CYS A 31 -1.61 -14.87 12.95
N ALA A 32 -0.40 -15.45 12.92
CA ALA A 32 -0.12 -16.75 13.51
C ALA A 32 -0.36 -16.79 15.02
N ALA A 33 0.02 -15.72 15.75
CA ALA A 33 -0.17 -15.64 17.20
C ALA A 33 -1.64 -15.51 17.62
N ASN A 34 -2.52 -15.06 16.72
CA ASN A 34 -3.93 -14.78 17.02
C ASN A 34 -4.91 -15.69 16.25
N ASP A 35 -4.42 -16.73 15.56
CA ASP A 35 -5.24 -17.62 14.72
C ASP A 35 -6.08 -16.85 13.68
N ILE A 36 -5.48 -15.81 13.11
CA ILE A 36 -6.07 -14.99 12.04
C ILE A 36 -5.52 -15.47 10.70
N ASP A 37 -6.40 -15.61 9.72
CA ASP A 37 -6.00 -15.94 8.35
C ASP A 37 -4.94 -14.97 7.81
N GLU A 38 -3.97 -15.51 7.08
CA GLU A 38 -2.96 -14.70 6.41
C GLU A 38 -3.60 -13.72 5.40
N PRO A 39 -3.00 -12.53 5.18
CA PRO A 39 -3.47 -11.58 4.19
C PRO A 39 -3.53 -12.19 2.78
N ALA A 40 -4.74 -12.53 2.34
CA ALA A 40 -5.01 -13.03 1.00
C ALA A 40 -5.29 -11.88 0.02
N GLU A 41 -5.18 -12.16 -1.28
CA GLU A 41 -5.59 -11.21 -2.32
C GLU A 41 -7.09 -10.94 -2.21
N GLN A 42 -7.49 -9.67 -2.23
CA GLN A 42 -8.91 -9.33 -2.27
C GLN A 42 -9.56 -9.94 -3.50
N ARG A 43 -10.69 -10.63 -3.31
CA ARG A 43 -11.44 -11.24 -4.39
C ARG A 43 -11.82 -10.19 -5.43
N ARG A 44 -11.23 -10.27 -6.62
CA ARG A 44 -11.64 -9.44 -7.76
C ARG A 44 -13.07 -9.81 -8.14
N ARG A 45 -13.96 -8.82 -8.14
CA ARG A 45 -15.34 -9.03 -8.60
C ARG A 45 -15.32 -9.29 -10.10
N LYS A 46 -15.78 -10.46 -10.52
CA LYS A 46 -15.95 -10.77 -11.95
C LYS A 46 -17.03 -9.85 -12.51
N VAL A 47 -16.70 -9.08 -13.54
CA VAL A 47 -17.72 -8.31 -14.28
C VAL A 47 -18.65 -9.33 -14.97
N PRO A 48 -19.98 -9.21 -14.82
CA PRO A 48 -20.91 -10.11 -15.48
C PRO A 48 -20.70 -10.12 -17.00
N ALA A 49 -20.74 -11.30 -17.63
CA ALA A 49 -20.54 -11.45 -19.07
C ALA A 49 -21.50 -10.59 -19.91
N ARG A 50 -22.72 -10.36 -19.41
CA ARG A 50 -23.72 -9.47 -20.04
C ARG A 50 -23.25 -8.02 -20.20
N LEU A 51 -22.32 -7.57 -19.36
CA LEU A 51 -21.75 -6.21 -19.38
C LEU A 51 -20.42 -6.17 -20.15
N GLY A 52 -20.11 -7.20 -20.95
CA GLY A 52 -18.82 -7.31 -21.66
C GLY A 52 -17.68 -7.80 -20.76
N GLY A 53 -17.98 -8.42 -19.62
CA GLY A 53 -16.97 -9.05 -18.76
C GLY A 53 -16.38 -10.31 -19.39
N GLY A 54 -15.37 -10.13 -20.25
CA GLY A 54 -14.48 -11.19 -20.72
C GLY A 54 -13.49 -11.63 -19.63
N ASP A 55 -12.67 -12.64 -19.93
CA ASP A 55 -11.64 -13.13 -19.01
C ASP A 55 -10.75 -11.97 -18.57
N ILE A 56 -10.82 -11.66 -17.27
CA ILE A 56 -9.98 -10.65 -16.66
C ILE A 56 -8.56 -11.21 -16.77
N VAL A 57 -7.70 -10.50 -17.51
CA VAL A 57 -6.26 -10.78 -17.56
C VAL A 57 -5.78 -10.82 -16.11
N SER A 58 -5.53 -12.02 -15.61
CA SER A 58 -5.05 -12.23 -14.25
C SER A 58 -3.68 -11.57 -14.19
N THR A 59 -3.61 -10.39 -13.56
CA THR A 59 -2.34 -9.82 -13.17
C THR A 59 -1.84 -10.73 -12.06
N THR A 60 -0.91 -11.63 -12.41
CA THR A 60 -0.27 -12.65 -11.57
C THR A 60 0.65 -12.03 -10.50
N LEU A 61 0.16 -11.04 -9.77
CA LEU A 61 0.85 -10.52 -8.60
C LEU A 61 0.52 -11.43 -7.42
N SER A 62 1.53 -11.80 -6.63
CA SER A 62 1.28 -12.49 -5.37
C SER A 62 0.47 -11.58 -4.43
N ALA A 63 -0.24 -12.15 -3.44
CA ALA A 63 -0.92 -11.36 -2.42
C ALA A 63 0.04 -10.36 -1.76
N LYS A 64 1.27 -10.81 -1.44
CA LYS A 64 2.34 -9.97 -0.89
C LYS A 64 2.69 -8.80 -1.82
N ASP A 65 2.86 -9.05 -3.12
CA ASP A 65 3.14 -7.97 -4.08
C ASP A 65 1.99 -6.99 -4.21
N ASN A 66 0.74 -7.48 -4.14
CA ASN A 66 -0.45 -6.64 -4.17
C ASN A 66 -0.46 -5.69 -2.96
N TYR A 67 -0.25 -6.22 -1.74
CA TYR A 67 -0.16 -5.39 -0.54
C TYR A 67 1.04 -4.43 -0.58
N ARG A 68 2.18 -4.83 -1.14
CA ARG A 68 3.34 -3.96 -1.32
C ARG A 68 3.01 -2.75 -2.19
N ILE A 69 2.50 -3.00 -3.39
CA ILE A 69 2.30 -1.95 -4.40
C ILE A 69 1.05 -1.14 -4.09
N ASN A 70 -0.09 -1.81 -3.89
CA ASN A 70 -1.40 -1.17 -3.84
C ASN A 70 -1.81 -0.72 -2.44
N SER A 71 -1.13 -1.17 -1.39
CA SER A 71 -1.38 -0.71 -0.02
C SER A 71 -0.20 0.05 0.56
N PHE A 72 0.95 -0.60 0.75
CA PHE A 72 2.08 0.01 1.46
C PHE A 72 2.65 1.23 0.71
N TYR A 73 3.09 1.05 -0.54
CA TYR A 73 3.61 2.16 -1.34
C TYR A 73 2.53 3.18 -1.67
N ALA A 74 1.33 2.74 -2.07
CA ALA A 74 0.23 3.65 -2.38
C ALA A 74 -0.15 4.56 -1.19
N VAL A 75 -0.21 4.03 0.03
CA VAL A 75 -0.53 4.81 1.23
C VAL A 75 0.60 5.78 1.57
N LEU A 76 1.86 5.34 1.50
CA LEU A 76 3.01 6.23 1.71
C LEU A 76 3.01 7.38 0.70
N ASP A 77 2.84 7.07 -0.58
CA ASP A 77 2.81 8.05 -1.67
C ASP A 77 1.65 9.05 -1.49
N LEU A 78 0.46 8.56 -1.10
CA LEU A 78 -0.69 9.40 -0.80
C LEU A 78 -0.41 10.35 0.38
N ILE A 79 0.14 9.84 1.48
CA ILE A 79 0.44 10.67 2.67
C ILE A 79 1.49 11.71 2.33
N ILE A 80 2.59 11.32 1.67
CA ILE A 80 3.67 12.23 1.26
C ILE A 80 3.11 13.32 0.36
N THR A 81 2.31 12.96 -0.64
CA THR A 81 1.68 13.92 -1.57
C THR A 81 0.74 14.86 -0.83
N SER A 82 -0.11 14.33 0.06
CA SER A 82 -1.05 15.14 0.85
C SER A 82 -0.32 16.13 1.77
N ILE A 83 0.78 15.71 2.40
CA ILE A 83 1.61 16.59 3.23
C ILE A 83 2.27 17.66 2.35
N LYS A 84 2.84 17.26 1.21
CA LYS A 84 3.44 18.19 0.26
C LYS A 84 2.41 19.23 -0.17
N GLU A 85 1.26 18.83 -0.69
CA GLU A 85 0.17 19.73 -1.12
C GLU A 85 -0.30 20.66 0.00
N ARG A 86 -0.57 20.13 1.20
CA ARG A 86 -1.07 20.91 2.32
C ARG A 86 -0.09 21.97 2.83
N PHE A 87 1.21 21.68 2.73
CA PHE A 87 2.28 22.57 3.19
C PHE A 87 3.08 23.16 2.03
N ASN A 88 2.60 23.06 0.79
CA ASN A 88 3.17 23.68 -0.40
C ASN A 88 2.85 25.19 -0.39
N GLU A 89 3.26 25.88 0.66
CA GLU A 89 3.13 27.33 0.88
C GLU A 89 1.64 27.77 0.94
N ASN A 90 1.17 28.53 1.93
CA ASN A 90 1.30 29.99 1.94
C ASN A 90 1.44 30.69 0.56
N SER A 91 0.87 30.12 -0.49
CA SER A 91 0.74 30.73 -1.82
C SER A 91 -0.58 31.49 -1.91
N LEU A 92 -0.75 32.45 -1.00
CA LEU A 92 -1.64 33.61 -1.08
C LEU A 92 -1.08 34.72 -0.20
#